data_AF-A0A099L5F4-F1
#
_entry.id   AF-A0A099L5F4-F1
#
_cell.length_a   1.000
_cell.length_b   1.000
_cell.length_c   1.000
_cell.angle_alpha   90.00
_cell.angle_beta   90.00
_cell.angle_gamma   90.00
#
_symmetry.space_group_name_H-M   'P 1'
#
loop_
_entity.id
_entity.type
_entity.pdbx_description
1 polymer ?
#
loop_
_entity_poly.entity_id
_entity_poly.type
_entity_poly.pdbx_seq_one_letter_code
_entity_poly.pdbx_strand_id
1 'polypeptide(L)'
;MGAEKNKRFKPKERFAGIPHIVMSHPDYIGLGGNAVKLLLEAARQYNGRNNGKLCFPWSQMSQRGWRSQETLQTAKNKLLANNLFVISKYGGFLNGRGVPQYYAITWQSIDEIIGFEMDIEPSNTPVRSFNL
;
A
#
# COMPACT_ATOMS: atom_id res chain seq x y z
N MET A 1 -30.86 -32.88 -24.99
CA MET A 1 -30.20 -32.36 -23.78
C MET A 1 -29.31 -31.21 -24.20
N GLY A 2 -29.75 -29.97 -23.95
CA GLY A 2 -29.01 -28.76 -24.33
C GLY A 2 -27.96 -28.41 -23.28
N ALA A 3 -26.73 -28.16 -23.71
CA ALA A 3 -25.67 -27.71 -22.83
C ALA A 3 -25.99 -26.30 -22.29
N GLU A 4 -26.17 -26.17 -20.97
CA GLU A 4 -26.22 -24.88 -20.30
C GLU A 4 -24.88 -24.17 -20.49
N LYS A 5 -24.92 -23.03 -21.17
CA LYS A 5 -23.76 -22.17 -21.37
C LYS A 5 -23.30 -21.65 -19.99
N ASN A 6 -22.15 -22.12 -19.53
CA ASN A 6 -21.42 -21.56 -18.38
C ASN A 6 -21.32 -20.03 -18.55
N LYS A 7 -22.16 -19.27 -17.81
CA LYS A 7 -22.10 -17.81 -17.73
C LYS A 7 -20.73 -17.44 -17.16
N ARG A 8 -19.80 -17.04 -18.03
CA ARG A 8 -18.53 -16.44 -17.62
C ARG A 8 -18.86 -15.17 -16.83
N PHE A 9 -18.74 -15.22 -15.51
CA PHE A 9 -18.80 -14.03 -14.66
C PHE A 9 -17.69 -13.09 -15.13
N LYS A 10 -18.07 -11.88 -15.59
CA LYS A 10 -17.08 -10.81 -15.74
C LYS A 10 -16.54 -10.50 -14.35
N PRO A 11 -15.22 -10.58 -14.12
CA PRO A 11 -14.67 -10.19 -12.83
C PRO A 11 -15.07 -8.73 -12.57
N LYS A 12 -15.62 -8.47 -11.38
CA LYS A 12 -15.94 -7.11 -10.93
C LYS A 12 -14.65 -6.30 -10.97
N GLU A 13 -14.71 -5.11 -11.57
CA GLU A 13 -13.61 -4.16 -11.53
C GLU A 13 -13.27 -3.82 -10.07
N ARG A 14 -11.97 -3.64 -9.78
CA ARG A 14 -11.50 -3.28 -8.44
C ARG A 14 -11.45 -1.76 -8.32
N PHE A 15 -11.89 -1.26 -7.17
CA PHE A 15 -11.79 0.15 -6.81
C PHE A 15 -10.66 0.36 -5.80
N ALA A 16 -9.98 1.51 -5.90
CA ALA A 16 -8.97 1.95 -4.94
C ALA A 16 -9.51 3.16 -4.19
N GLY A 17 -9.52 3.09 -2.86
CA GLY A 17 -10.07 4.15 -2.02
C GLY A 17 -9.42 4.22 -0.65
N ILE A 18 -9.65 5.34 0.02
CA ILE A 18 -9.23 5.61 1.39
C ILE A 18 -10.51 5.86 2.20
N PRO A 19 -10.70 5.26 3.38
CA PRO A 19 -11.90 5.49 4.18
C PRO A 19 -12.07 6.97 4.55
N HIS A 20 -13.32 7.46 4.57
CA HIS A 20 -13.61 8.85 4.94
C HIS A 20 -13.03 9.25 6.29
N ILE A 21 -13.10 8.37 7.29
CA ILE A 21 -12.54 8.63 8.64
C ILE A 21 -11.02 8.92 8.59
N VAL A 22 -10.29 8.25 7.70
CA VAL A 22 -8.86 8.50 7.48
C VAL A 22 -8.67 9.84 6.78
N MET A 23 -9.47 10.12 5.73
CA MET A 23 -9.37 11.37 4.97
C MET A 23 -9.78 12.61 5.78
N SER A 24 -10.63 12.45 6.80
CA SER A 24 -11.04 13.51 7.72
C SER A 24 -10.08 13.69 8.90
N HIS A 25 -9.13 12.78 9.12
CA HIS A 25 -8.16 12.86 10.21
C HIS A 25 -7.07 13.93 9.92
N PRO A 26 -6.61 14.70 10.93
CA PRO A 26 -5.57 15.73 10.75
C PRO A 26 -4.30 15.24 10.03
N ASP A 27 -3.81 14.04 10.35
CA ASP A 27 -2.66 13.40 9.71
C ASP A 27 -2.80 13.22 8.18
N TYR A 28 -4.02 13.03 7.67
CA TYR A 28 -4.26 13.02 6.22
C TYR A 28 -4.37 14.44 5.68
N ILE A 29 -5.10 15.32 6.37
CA ILE A 29 -5.32 16.72 5.96
C ILE A 29 -3.98 17.49 5.85
N GLY A 30 -3.03 17.20 6.74
CA GLY A 30 -1.69 17.79 6.74
C GLY A 30 -0.76 17.29 5.64
N LEU A 31 -1.18 16.30 4.83
CA LEU A 31 -0.34 15.79 3.75
C LEU A 31 -0.22 16.78 2.59
N GLY A 32 0.98 16.82 2.00
CA GLY A 32 1.19 17.46 0.71
C GLY A 32 0.72 16.57 -0.45
N GLY A 33 0.44 17.16 -1.61
CA GLY A 33 -0.13 16.45 -2.77
C GLY A 33 0.65 15.22 -3.23
N ASN A 34 1.99 15.22 -3.15
CA ASN A 34 2.80 14.04 -3.49
C ASN A 34 2.59 12.88 -2.51
N ALA A 35 2.44 13.15 -1.21
CA ALA A 35 2.15 12.12 -0.21
C ALA A 35 0.75 11.53 -0.42
N VAL A 36 -0.25 12.37 -0.71
CA VAL A 36 -1.60 11.92 -1.10
C VAL A 36 -1.54 11.05 -2.37
N LYS A 37 -0.80 11.46 -3.40
CA LYS A 37 -0.61 10.68 -4.63
C LYS A 37 0.01 9.30 -4.32
N LEU A 38 1.02 9.23 -3.47
CA LEU A 38 1.64 7.96 -3.08
C LEU A 38 0.68 7.07 -2.27
N LEU A 39 -0.12 7.68 -1.39
CA LEU A 39 -1.11 6.95 -0.61
C LEU A 39 -2.21 6.34 -1.49
N LEU A 40 -2.62 7.05 -2.54
CA LEU A 40 -3.55 6.52 -3.56
C LEU A 40 -2.91 5.38 -4.37
N GLU A 41 -1.61 5.46 -4.69
CA GLU A 41 -0.90 4.33 -5.32
C GLU A 41 -0.85 3.10 -4.40
N ALA A 42 -0.69 3.30 -3.09
CA ALA A 42 -0.76 2.22 -2.11
C ALA A 42 -2.15 1.57 -2.09
N ALA A 43 -3.21 2.39 -2.01
CA ALA A 43 -4.60 1.91 -2.07
C ALA A 43 -4.89 1.16 -3.38
N ARG A 44 -4.25 1.55 -4.49
CA ARG A 44 -4.36 0.87 -5.79
C ARG A 44 -3.60 -0.45 -5.85
N GLN A 45 -2.44 -0.55 -5.18
CA GLN A 45 -1.66 -1.80 -5.11
C GLN A 45 -2.29 -2.82 -4.17
N TYR A 46 -2.99 -2.36 -3.13
CA TYR A 46 -3.68 -3.23 -2.20
C TYR A 46 -4.82 -4.00 -2.88
N ASN A 47 -4.87 -5.32 -2.64
CA ASN A 47 -5.80 -6.23 -3.29
C ASN A 47 -6.71 -6.99 -2.31
N GLY A 48 -6.65 -6.64 -1.02
CA GLY A 48 -7.40 -7.31 0.05
C GLY A 48 -6.63 -8.43 0.76
N ARG A 49 -5.44 -8.81 0.27
CA ARG A 49 -4.65 -9.95 0.77
C ARG A 49 -3.13 -9.76 0.66
N ASN A 50 -2.67 -8.50 0.58
CA ASN A 50 -1.26 -8.17 0.41
C ASN A 50 -0.81 -6.92 1.17
N ASN A 51 -1.59 -6.45 2.14
CA ASN A 51 -1.17 -5.35 2.99
C ASN A 51 0.01 -5.82 3.85
N GLY A 52 1.15 -5.16 3.72
CA GLY A 52 2.45 -5.67 4.20
C GLY A 52 3.42 -6.01 3.07
N LYS A 53 2.96 -6.09 1.82
CA LYS A 53 3.80 -6.28 0.63
C LYS A 53 3.58 -5.18 -0.42
N LEU A 54 3.31 -3.96 0.04
CA LEU A 54 3.24 -2.79 -0.84
C LEU A 54 4.65 -2.23 -1.01
N CYS A 55 5.08 -1.96 -2.24
CA CYS A 55 6.40 -1.37 -2.47
C CYS A 55 6.37 -0.37 -3.62
N PHE A 56 7.32 0.56 -3.59
CA PHE A 56 7.36 1.69 -4.52
C PHE A 56 8.79 1.87 -5.06
N PRO A 57 9.32 0.87 -5.81
CA PRO A 57 10.63 0.98 -6.45
C PRO A 57 10.59 2.02 -7.58
N TRP A 58 11.69 2.73 -7.80
CA TRP A 58 11.75 3.80 -8.80
C TRP A 58 11.36 3.33 -10.21
N SER A 59 11.80 2.13 -10.60
CA SER A 59 11.50 1.52 -11.90
C SER A 59 9.99 1.38 -12.18
N GLN A 60 9.17 1.20 -11.15
CA GLN A 60 7.71 1.17 -11.28
C GLN A 60 7.11 2.57 -11.15
N MET A 61 7.58 3.37 -10.18
CA MET A 61 6.97 4.68 -9.91
C MET A 61 7.21 5.68 -11.03
N SER A 62 8.33 5.61 -11.75
CA SER A 62 8.57 6.45 -12.93
C SER A 62 7.52 6.23 -14.02
N GLN A 63 7.12 4.97 -14.25
CA GLN A 63 6.03 4.60 -15.17
C GLN A 63 4.66 5.08 -14.67
N ARG A 64 4.50 5.29 -13.36
CA ARG A 64 3.33 5.92 -12.72
C ARG A 64 3.41 7.46 -12.72
N GLY A 65 4.33 8.04 -13.50
CA GLY A 65 4.46 9.48 -13.68
C GLY A 65 5.13 10.20 -12.50
N TRP A 66 5.97 9.51 -11.72
CA TRP A 66 6.89 10.15 -10.78
C TRP A 66 8.16 10.62 -11.52
N ARG A 67 8.64 11.82 -11.20
CA ARG A 67 9.75 12.48 -11.92
C ARG A 67 11.01 12.71 -11.08
N SER A 68 10.96 12.49 -9.78
CA SER A 68 12.11 12.60 -8.87
C SER A 68 12.07 11.49 -7.82
N GLN A 69 13.21 10.85 -7.59
CA GLN A 69 13.39 9.83 -6.55
C GLN A 69 13.32 10.46 -5.16
N GLU A 70 13.89 11.65 -5.02
CA GLU A 70 13.90 12.44 -3.78
C GLU A 70 12.47 12.78 -3.38
N THR A 71 11.65 13.25 -4.32
CA THR A 71 10.24 13.57 -4.09
C THR A 71 9.44 12.33 -3.66
N LEU A 72 9.70 11.17 -4.29
CA LEU A 72 9.10 9.90 -3.89
C LEU A 72 9.54 9.51 -2.47
N GLN A 73 10.82 9.70 -2.14
CA GLN A 73 11.34 9.40 -0.80
C GLN A 73 10.76 10.33 0.25
N THR A 74 10.65 11.63 -0.01
CA THR A 74 9.98 12.58 0.88
C THR A 74 8.52 12.21 1.09
N ALA A 75 7.81 11.77 0.04
CA ALA A 75 6.43 11.30 0.16
C ALA A 75 6.33 10.07 1.08
N LYS A 76 7.21 9.07 0.92
CA LYS A 76 7.28 7.90 1.82
C LYS A 76 7.51 8.33 3.27
N ASN A 77 8.49 9.20 3.50
CA ASN A 77 8.84 9.69 4.84
C ASN A 77 7.67 10.45 5.48
N LYS A 78 6.94 11.26 4.72
CA LYS A 78 5.74 11.96 5.22
C LYS A 78 4.63 10.98 5.64
N LEU A 79 4.39 9.93 4.86
CA LEU A 79 3.37 8.93 5.20
C LEU A 79 3.74 8.11 6.43
N LEU A 80 5.03 7.79 6.59
CA LEU A 80 5.54 7.15 7.82
C LEU A 80 5.40 8.08 9.03
N ALA A 81 5.81 9.34 8.91
CA ALA A 81 5.74 10.32 10.00
C ALA A 81 4.30 10.60 10.46
N ASN A 82 3.31 10.45 9.57
CA ASN A 82 1.89 10.63 9.87
C ASN A 82 1.18 9.31 10.22
N ASN A 83 1.92 8.20 10.42
CA ASN A 83 1.36 6.88 10.74
C ASN A 83 0.26 6.42 9.77
N LEU A 84 0.38 6.81 8.50
CA LEU A 84 -0.48 6.34 7.40
C LEU A 84 0.15 5.17 6.67
N PHE A 85 1.49 5.07 6.74
CA PHE A 85 2.26 3.88 6.43
C PHE A 85 2.93 3.32 7.67
N VAL A 86 3.21 2.02 7.64
CA VAL A 86 4.22 1.36 8.46
C VAL A 86 5.18 0.60 7.55
N ILE A 87 6.43 0.44 7.98
CA ILE A 87 7.41 -0.43 7.32
C ILE A 87 7.10 -1.86 7.74
N SER A 88 6.76 -2.72 6.77
CA SER A 88 6.50 -4.13 7.02
C SER A 88 7.71 -5.01 6.78
N LYS A 89 8.64 -4.55 5.93
CA LYS A 89 9.94 -5.20 5.74
C LYS A 89 10.98 -4.17 5.32
N TYR A 90 12.10 -4.10 6.00
CA TYR A 90 13.19 -3.20 5.64
C TYR A 90 13.85 -3.64 4.33
N GLY A 91 14.11 -2.66 3.46
CA GLY A 91 14.90 -2.86 2.25
C GLY A 91 16.40 -2.79 2.55
N GLY A 92 17.22 -2.87 1.52
CA GLY A 92 18.66 -2.73 1.66
C GLY A 92 19.42 -3.48 0.56
N PHE A 93 20.59 -4.00 0.92
CA PHE A 93 21.37 -4.88 0.06
C PHE A 93 21.42 -6.28 0.66
N LEU A 94 21.01 -7.27 -0.12
CA LEU A 94 21.10 -8.68 0.25
C LEU A 94 21.82 -9.42 -0.88
N ASN A 95 22.92 -10.11 -0.56
CA ASN A 95 23.71 -10.89 -1.51
C ASN A 95 24.10 -10.09 -2.78
N GLY A 96 24.52 -8.84 -2.60
CA GLY A 96 24.90 -7.94 -3.71
C GLY A 96 23.74 -7.41 -4.54
N ARG A 97 22.49 -7.65 -4.15
CA ARG A 97 21.28 -7.16 -4.85
C ARG A 97 20.49 -6.20 -3.98
N GLY A 98 19.99 -5.13 -4.59
CA GLY A 98 19.09 -4.20 -3.92
C GLY A 98 17.73 -4.85 -3.68
N VAL A 99 17.29 -4.88 -2.43
CA VAL A 99 15.97 -5.35 -1.99
C VAL A 99 15.11 -4.13 -1.66
N PRO A 100 13.89 -4.02 -2.22
CA PRO A 100 13.02 -2.90 -1.92
C PRO A 100 12.52 -2.98 -0.48
N GLN A 101 12.26 -1.81 0.09
CA GLN A 101 11.51 -1.70 1.34
C GLN A 101 10.01 -1.90 1.06
N TYR A 102 9.36 -2.63 1.96
CA TYR A 102 7.93 -2.91 1.90
C TYR A 102 7.18 -2.15 3.00
N TYR A 103 5.93 -1.84 2.69
CA TYR A 103 5.05 -1.01 3.48
C TYR A 103 3.67 -1.65 3.60
N ALA A 104 2.92 -1.17 4.59
CA ALA A 104 1.49 -1.41 4.75
C ALA A 104 0.75 -0.09 4.99
N ILE A 105 -0.50 0.00 4.52
CA ILE A 105 -1.44 1.06 4.92
C ILE A 105 -2.03 0.73 6.28
N THR A 106 -2.20 1.75 7.13
CA THR A 106 -2.46 1.52 8.55
C THR A 106 -3.93 1.34 8.92
N TRP A 107 -4.87 1.75 8.07
CA TRP A 107 -6.31 1.50 8.28
C TRP A 107 -6.77 0.10 7.85
N GLN A 108 -5.85 -0.74 7.38
CA GLN A 108 -6.09 -2.15 7.10
C GLN A 108 -5.24 -3.01 8.03
N SER A 109 -5.62 -4.28 8.19
CA SER A 109 -4.83 -5.26 8.92
C SER A 109 -3.59 -5.68 8.12
N ILE A 110 -2.59 -6.29 8.78
CA ILE A 110 -1.42 -6.86 8.09
C ILE A 110 -1.77 -8.26 7.63
N ASP A 111 -1.72 -8.50 6.33
CA ASP A 111 -2.08 -9.80 5.76
C ASP A 111 -0.97 -10.82 5.97
N GLU A 112 -1.34 -12.07 6.27
CA GLU A 112 -0.41 -13.19 6.15
C GLU A 112 -0.16 -13.49 4.66
N ILE A 113 1.11 -13.52 4.25
CA ILE A 113 1.49 -13.67 2.84
C ILE A 113 2.41 -14.89 2.69
N ILE A 114 1.84 -15.97 2.14
CA ILE A 114 2.56 -17.22 1.91
C ILE A 114 3.83 -16.97 1.09
N GLY A 115 4.98 -17.45 1.60
CA GLY A 115 6.28 -17.31 0.96
C GLY A 115 6.89 -15.90 1.03
N PHE A 116 6.38 -15.03 1.91
CA PHE A 116 6.94 -13.70 2.14
C PHE A 116 6.98 -13.39 3.64
N GLU A 117 8.16 -13.52 4.22
CA GLU A 117 8.42 -13.19 5.61
C GLU A 117 8.55 -11.67 5.78
N MET A 118 7.76 -11.10 6.68
CA MET A 118 7.82 -9.69 7.06
C MET A 118 8.61 -9.51 8.36
N ASP A 119 9.01 -8.28 8.64
CA ASP A 119 9.67 -7.93 9.90
C ASP A 119 8.64 -7.52 10.98
N ILE A 120 7.35 -7.54 10.64
CA ILE A 120 6.22 -7.34 11.53
C ILE A 120 5.25 -8.52 11.40
N GLU A 121 4.55 -8.84 12.49
CA GLU A 121 3.60 -9.95 12.51
C GLU A 121 2.30 -9.62 11.74
N PRO A 122 1.70 -10.62 11.06
CA PRO A 122 0.33 -10.52 10.55
C PRO A 122 -0.68 -10.21 11.67
N SER A 123 -1.79 -9.57 11.30
CA SER A 123 -2.85 -9.21 12.24
C SER A 123 -4.23 -9.32 11.59
N ASN A 124 -5.25 -9.53 12.42
CA ASN A 124 -6.65 -9.51 12.02
C ASN A 124 -7.35 -8.16 12.30
N THR A 125 -6.64 -7.20 12.89
CA THR A 125 -7.14 -5.85 13.18
C THR A 125 -6.33 -4.80 12.42
N PRO A 126 -6.93 -3.63 12.10
CA PRO A 126 -6.17 -2.52 11.51
C PRO A 126 -4.95 -2.16 12.35
N VAL A 127 -3.84 -1.79 11.70
CA VAL A 127 -2.62 -1.31 12.38
C VAL A 127 -2.92 -0.08 13.24
N ARG A 128 -3.83 0.78 12.76
CA ARG A 128 -4.27 1.99 13.44
C ARG A 128 -5.78 2.13 13.37
N SER A 129 -6.39 2.44 14.51
CA SER A 129 -7.76 2.94 14.60
C SER A 129 -7.76 4.46 14.48
N PHE A 130 -8.62 5.00 13.61
CA PHE A 130 -8.76 6.45 13.39
C PHE A 130 -10.02 6.95 14.07
N ASN A 131 -9.88 8.01 14.87
CA ASN A 131 -10.96 8.74 15.54
C ASN A 131 -10.80 10.23 15.25
N LEU A 132 -11.89 11.01 15.29
CA LEU A 132 -11.88 12.46 15.07
C LEU A 132 -11.82 13.24 16.38
#